data_AF-A0A0B1SP77-F1
#
_entry.id   AF-A0A0B1SP77-F1
#
_cell.length_a   1.000
_cell.length_b   1.000
_cell.length_c   1.000
_cell.angle_alpha   90.00
_cell.angle_beta   90.00
_cell.angle_gamma   90.00
#
_symmetry.space_group_name_H-M   'P 1'
#
loop_
_entity.id
_entity.type
_entity.pdbx_description
1 polymer ?
#
loop_
_entity_poly.entity_id
_entity_poly.type
_entity_poly.pdbx_seq_one_letter_code
_entity_poly.pdbx_strand_id
1 'polypeptide(L)'
;MHIDESPEEQREVAVVEEDDHTSSFFAALEQDSSPRVEGSEYEDPFKQMELDFVDSERIRKLKELRRLQKPSYSLDDEIEEMLKLSVGDRVGFINYAHASMDVMEQDEYLRHALIFTAKCMECDEEIIVAKRQKTYCVKCFREKRKLGMTVCSCRITIPIAYRRRNGTPAQLLLEIPREIWASLSSNSGFFSTERVTELHREENIGKFIIQLNNMIRFAEV
;
A
#
# COMPACT_ATOMS: atom_id res chain seq x y z
N MET A 1 17.96 4.61 61.55
CA MET A 1 16.71 5.34 61.87
C MET A 1 15.76 5.03 60.73
N HIS A 2 15.08 3.88 60.78
CA HIS A 2 13.84 3.60 61.50
C HIS A 2 12.62 4.32 60.92
N ILE A 3 11.69 3.44 60.53
CA ILE A 3 10.36 3.59 59.94
C ILE A 3 9.40 4.15 61.00
N ASP A 4 8.36 4.88 60.57
CA ASP A 4 7.00 4.86 61.14
C ASP A 4 6.07 5.41 60.04
N GLU A 5 5.29 4.60 59.34
CA GLU A 5 4.01 3.96 59.71
C GLU A 5 2.79 4.76 59.19
N SER A 6 1.98 4.07 58.38
CA SER A 6 0.65 4.45 57.86
C SER A 6 -0.39 4.43 58.99
N PRO A 7 -1.58 5.07 58.86
CA PRO A 7 -2.70 4.28 58.33
C PRO A 7 -3.75 5.04 57.48
N GLU A 8 -4.33 4.25 56.58
CA GLU A 8 -5.67 4.25 55.98
C GLU A 8 -6.72 5.25 56.51
N GLU A 9 -7.39 5.96 55.58
CA GLU A 9 -8.81 6.30 55.76
C GLU A 9 -9.60 6.03 54.47
N GLN A 10 -10.56 5.12 54.65
CA GLN A 10 -11.60 4.71 53.71
C GLN A 10 -12.64 5.83 53.57
N ARG A 11 -13.15 6.07 52.36
CA ARG A 11 -14.47 6.72 52.17
C ARG A 11 -15.32 5.89 51.24
N GLU A 12 -16.31 5.23 51.83
CA GLU A 12 -17.44 4.64 51.13
C GLU A 12 -18.41 5.72 50.60
N VAL A 13 -18.81 5.49 49.35
CA VAL A 13 -20.13 5.66 48.72
C VAL A 13 -21.18 6.56 49.40
N ALA A 14 -21.63 7.56 48.66
CA ALA A 14 -23.03 8.00 48.69
C ALA A 14 -23.54 8.17 47.25
N VAL A 15 -24.55 7.37 46.93
CA VAL A 15 -25.36 7.35 45.70
C VAL A 15 -26.29 8.56 45.70
N VAL A 16 -26.36 9.28 44.57
CA VAL A 16 -27.53 10.09 44.19
C VAL A 16 -27.72 9.97 42.67
N GLU A 17 -28.77 9.22 42.31
CA GLU A 17 -29.58 9.18 41.06
C GLU A 17 -29.99 10.61 40.62
N GLU A 18 -30.38 11.00 39.42
CA GLU A 18 -30.70 10.50 38.07
C GLU A 18 -30.66 11.80 37.21
N ASP A 19 -30.36 11.81 35.92
CA ASP A 19 -31.43 11.78 34.93
C ASP A 19 -30.92 11.34 33.55
N ASP A 20 -31.67 10.39 33.01
CA ASP A 20 -31.43 9.56 31.85
C ASP A 20 -32.11 10.16 30.62
N HIS A 21 -31.32 10.64 29.65
CA HIS A 21 -31.84 11.10 28.37
C HIS A 21 -30.98 10.71 27.16
N THR A 22 -30.42 9.50 27.18
CA THR A 22 -29.81 8.93 25.95
C THR A 22 -30.00 7.42 25.76
N SER A 23 -30.61 6.70 26.70
CA SER A 23 -30.80 5.24 26.61
C SER A 23 -31.97 4.81 25.68
N SER A 24 -32.83 5.73 25.27
CA SER A 24 -34.06 5.41 24.50
C SER A 24 -33.88 5.24 22.98
N PHE A 25 -32.72 5.55 22.40
CA PHE A 25 -32.55 5.46 20.93
C PHE A 25 -32.10 4.08 20.42
N PHE A 26 -31.46 3.26 21.27
CA PHE A 26 -30.91 1.97 20.87
C PHE A 26 -31.78 0.75 21.19
N ALA A 27 -32.81 0.89 22.05
CA ALA A 27 -33.68 -0.22 22.44
C ALA A 27 -34.83 -0.53 21.44
N ALA A 28 -35.07 0.35 20.46
CA ALA A 28 -36.17 0.21 19.50
C ALA A 28 -35.80 -0.53 18.19
N LEU A 29 -34.57 -1.05 18.07
CA LEU A 29 -34.09 -1.74 16.87
C LEU A 29 -33.93 -3.27 17.03
N GLU A 30 -34.25 -3.84 18.19
CA GLU A 30 -34.05 -5.28 18.46
C GLU A 30 -35.32 -6.13 18.53
N GLN A 31 -36.41 -5.71 17.87
CA GLN A 31 -37.56 -6.58 17.65
C GLN A 31 -38.04 -6.51 16.21
N ASP A 32 -37.33 -7.21 15.33
CA ASP A 32 -37.98 -7.86 14.20
C ASP A 32 -37.41 -9.27 14.01
N SER A 33 -38.04 -10.20 14.73
CA SER A 33 -37.83 -11.64 14.63
C SER A 33 -38.20 -12.13 13.22
N SER A 34 -37.20 -12.22 12.37
CA SER A 34 -37.24 -12.98 11.12
C SER A 34 -36.51 -14.31 11.30
N PRO A 35 -37.01 -15.42 10.72
CA PRO A 35 -36.49 -16.75 10.99
C PRO A 35 -35.06 -16.89 10.48
N ARG A 36 -34.24 -17.59 11.26
CA ARG A 36 -32.90 -18.07 10.90
C ARG A 36 -32.99 -18.84 9.58
N VAL A 37 -32.61 -18.19 8.48
CA VAL A 37 -32.39 -18.87 7.20
C VAL A 37 -31.03 -19.55 7.30
N GLU A 38 -31.05 -20.87 7.33
CA GLU A 38 -29.87 -21.72 7.17
C GLU A 38 -29.11 -21.28 5.91
N GLY A 39 -27.78 -21.14 6.04
CA GLY A 39 -26.90 -20.70 4.97
C GLY A 39 -27.07 -21.58 3.74
N SER A 40 -27.70 -21.01 2.71
CA SER A 40 -27.50 -21.46 1.35
C SER A 40 -26.32 -20.68 0.80
N GLU A 41 -25.30 -21.41 0.32
CA GLU A 41 -24.29 -20.89 -0.59
C GLU A 41 -25.00 -20.48 -1.89
N TYR A 42 -25.65 -19.31 -1.89
CA TYR A 42 -25.99 -18.65 -3.13
C TYR A 42 -24.69 -17.99 -3.65
N GLU A 43 -23.99 -18.69 -4.53
CA GLU A 43 -23.03 -18.04 -5.43
C GLU A 43 -23.79 -16.98 -6.21
N ASP A 44 -23.47 -15.71 -5.94
CA ASP A 44 -24.05 -14.56 -6.62
C ASP A 44 -23.69 -14.63 -8.12
N PRO A 45 -24.66 -14.87 -9.02
CA PRO A 45 -24.40 -15.01 -10.45
C PRO A 45 -23.77 -13.75 -11.06
N PHE A 46 -23.99 -12.59 -10.43
CA PHE A 46 -23.41 -11.33 -10.88
C PHE A 46 -21.91 -11.26 -10.55
N LYS A 47 -21.45 -11.86 -9.44
CA LYS A 47 -20.02 -11.97 -9.14
C LYS A 47 -19.31 -12.88 -10.12
N GLN A 48 -19.93 -14.01 -10.49
CA GLN A 48 -19.35 -14.91 -11.48
C GLN A 48 -19.26 -14.24 -12.86
N MET A 49 -20.31 -13.51 -13.26
CA MET A 49 -20.32 -12.76 -14.51
C MET A 49 -19.31 -11.60 -14.53
N GLU A 50 -19.09 -10.94 -13.39
CA GLU A 50 -18.07 -9.89 -13.23
C GLU A 50 -16.66 -10.48 -13.33
N LEU A 51 -16.39 -11.60 -12.68
CA LEU A 51 -15.12 -12.33 -12.77
C LEU A 51 -14.85 -12.81 -14.21
N ASP A 52 -15.84 -13.41 -14.86
CA ASP A 52 -15.73 -13.87 -16.25
C ASP A 52 -15.48 -12.70 -17.21
N PHE A 53 -16.11 -11.54 -16.98
CA PHE A 53 -15.88 -10.33 -17.77
C PHE A 53 -14.46 -9.80 -17.56
N VAL A 54 -13.98 -9.72 -16.32
CA VAL A 54 -12.61 -9.28 -15.99
C VAL A 54 -11.59 -10.21 -16.63
N ASP A 55 -11.79 -11.53 -16.58
CA ASP A 55 -10.89 -12.49 -17.22
C ASP A 55 -10.93 -12.39 -18.75
N SER A 56 -12.10 -12.18 -19.33
CA SER A 56 -12.24 -11.97 -20.78
C SER A 56 -11.51 -10.71 -21.26
N GLU A 57 -11.62 -9.61 -20.52
CA GLU A 57 -10.92 -8.34 -20.78
C GLU A 57 -9.41 -8.47 -20.57
N ARG A 58 -8.98 -9.18 -19.52
CA ARG A 58 -7.57 -9.51 -19.28
C ARG A 58 -6.98 -10.29 -20.44
N ILE A 59 -7.66 -11.36 -20.88
CA ILE A 59 -7.23 -12.19 -22.02
C ILE A 59 -7.20 -11.35 -23.32
N ARG A 60 -8.17 -10.47 -23.54
CA ARG A 60 -8.21 -9.58 -24.70
C ARG A 60 -7.02 -8.63 -24.72
N LYS A 61 -6.76 -7.93 -23.61
CA LYS A 61 -5.61 -7.03 -23.47
C LYS A 61 -4.28 -7.77 -23.61
N LEU A 62 -4.15 -8.97 -23.05
CA LEU A 62 -2.97 -9.82 -23.24
C LEU A 62 -2.75 -10.19 -24.71
N LYS A 63 -3.83 -10.50 -25.46
CA LYS A 63 -3.75 -10.75 -26.90
C LYS A 63 -3.36 -9.50 -27.68
N GLU A 64 -3.86 -8.33 -27.30
CA GLU A 64 -3.47 -7.04 -27.90
C GLU A 64 -2.00 -6.71 -27.63
N LEU A 65 -1.50 -6.92 -26.40
CA LEU A 65 -0.08 -6.76 -26.06
C LEU A 65 0.81 -7.74 -26.84
N ARG A 66 0.38 -9.00 -27.01
CA ARG A 66 1.10 -9.99 -27.85
C ARG A 66 1.10 -9.63 -29.34
N ARG A 67 0.19 -8.78 -29.81
CA ARG A 67 0.14 -8.29 -31.19
C ARG A 67 1.01 -7.06 -31.42
N LEU A 68 1.49 -6.40 -30.37
CA LEU A 68 2.46 -5.32 -30.51
C LEU A 68 3.73 -5.90 -31.15
N GLN A 69 4.14 -5.31 -32.28
CA GLN A 69 5.37 -5.71 -32.93
C GLN A 69 6.52 -5.54 -31.94
N LYS A 70 7.33 -6.59 -31.80
CA LYS A 70 8.53 -6.54 -30.97
C LYS A 70 9.36 -5.33 -31.43
N PRO A 71 9.68 -4.38 -30.55
CA PRO A 71 10.48 -3.23 -30.93
C PRO A 71 11.82 -3.68 -31.50
N SER A 72 12.38 -2.88 -32.43
CA SER A 72 13.65 -3.20 -33.10
C SER A 72 14.88 -3.06 -32.21
N TYR A 73 14.71 -2.54 -30.99
CA TYR A 73 15.76 -2.30 -30.01
C TYR A 73 15.57 -3.18 -28.77
N SER A 74 16.67 -3.46 -28.07
CA SER A 74 16.68 -4.28 -26.87
C SER A 74 16.23 -3.51 -25.63
N LEU A 75 15.86 -4.21 -24.55
CA LEU A 75 15.62 -3.60 -23.24
C LEU A 75 16.87 -2.86 -22.73
N ASP A 76 18.06 -3.42 -22.97
CA ASP A 76 19.34 -2.81 -22.58
C ASP A 76 19.50 -1.43 -23.26
N ASP A 77 19.17 -1.34 -24.56
CA ASP A 77 19.21 -0.08 -25.29
C ASP A 77 18.18 0.93 -24.79
N GLU A 78 16.97 0.45 -24.46
CA GLU A 78 15.89 1.27 -23.91
C GLU A 78 16.29 1.87 -22.56
N ILE A 79 16.84 1.06 -21.65
CA ILE A 79 17.34 1.51 -20.34
C ILE A 79 18.46 2.54 -20.51
N GLU A 80 19.43 2.29 -21.39
CA GLU A 80 20.56 3.20 -21.60
C GLU A 80 20.15 4.55 -22.21
N GLU A 81 19.11 4.59 -23.06
CA GLU A 81 18.55 5.86 -23.52
C GLU A 81 17.75 6.57 -22.42
N MET A 82 16.99 5.84 -21.60
CA MET A 82 16.25 6.41 -20.47
C MET A 82 17.18 7.04 -19.42
N LEU A 83 18.33 6.43 -19.15
CA LEU A 83 19.31 6.95 -18.19
C LEU A 83 19.96 8.28 -18.61
N LYS A 84 19.79 8.71 -19.87
CA LYS A 84 20.25 10.02 -20.36
C LYS A 84 19.24 11.14 -20.14
N LEU A 85 18.00 10.81 -19.78
CA LEU A 85 16.94 11.78 -19.54
C LEU A 85 17.14 12.49 -18.20
N SER A 86 16.44 13.62 -18.03
CA SER A 86 16.53 14.37 -16.78
C SER A 86 15.68 13.72 -15.70
N VAL A 87 16.14 13.82 -14.44
CA VAL A 87 15.36 13.35 -13.30
C VAL A 87 14.02 14.08 -13.27
N GLY A 88 12.92 13.33 -13.23
CA GLY A 88 11.54 13.84 -13.24
C GLY A 88 10.83 13.72 -14.59
N ASP A 89 11.54 13.38 -15.66
CA ASP A 89 10.92 13.12 -16.96
C ASP A 89 10.06 11.84 -16.89
N ARG A 90 8.92 11.86 -17.59
CA ARG A 90 8.06 10.67 -17.71
C ARG A 90 8.66 9.71 -18.73
N VAL A 91 8.85 8.47 -18.29
CA VAL A 91 9.39 7.38 -19.10
C VAL A 91 8.42 6.21 -19.13
N GLY A 92 8.44 5.46 -20.22
CA GLY A 92 7.64 4.25 -20.38
C GLY A 92 8.51 3.13 -20.95
N PHE A 93 8.30 1.91 -20.45
CA PHE A 93 8.95 0.71 -20.97
C PHE A 93 8.03 0.03 -21.98
N ILE A 94 8.58 -0.31 -23.14
CA ILE A 94 7.92 -1.09 -24.20
C ILE A 94 8.41 -2.53 -24.14
N ASN A 95 9.69 -2.77 -23.86
CA ASN A 95 10.20 -4.12 -23.65
C ASN A 95 9.83 -4.67 -22.27
N TYR A 96 9.72 -6.00 -22.20
CA TYR A 96 9.51 -6.70 -20.94
C TYR A 96 10.80 -6.66 -20.10
N ALA A 97 10.67 -6.19 -18.86
CA ALA A 97 11.73 -6.26 -17.86
C ALA A 97 11.51 -7.47 -16.95
N HIS A 98 12.59 -8.21 -16.67
CA HIS A 98 12.57 -9.34 -15.74
C HIS A 98 13.24 -8.96 -14.43
N ALA A 99 12.59 -9.29 -13.31
CA ALA A 99 13.15 -9.10 -11.99
C ALA A 99 14.35 -10.02 -11.76
N SER A 100 15.37 -9.52 -11.06
CA SER A 100 16.53 -10.28 -10.63
C SER A 100 16.18 -11.07 -9.37
N MET A 101 15.77 -12.33 -9.56
CA MET A 101 15.35 -13.20 -8.47
C MET A 101 16.45 -13.41 -7.42
N ASP A 102 17.71 -13.57 -7.85
CA ASP A 102 18.87 -13.71 -6.97
C ASP A 102 19.04 -12.56 -5.97
N VAL A 103 18.59 -11.36 -6.33
CA VAL A 103 18.60 -10.19 -5.43
C VAL A 103 17.37 -10.20 -4.54
N MET A 104 16.20 -10.55 -5.09
CA MET A 104 14.95 -10.57 -4.33
C MET A 104 14.91 -11.65 -3.25
N GLU A 105 15.66 -12.75 -3.43
CA GLU A 105 15.80 -13.84 -2.45
C GLU A 105 16.67 -13.46 -1.23
N GLN A 106 17.37 -12.33 -1.28
CA GLN A 106 18.22 -11.89 -0.17
C GLN A 106 17.39 -11.29 0.97
N ASP A 107 17.65 -11.69 2.22
CA ASP A 107 16.97 -11.14 3.40
C ASP A 107 17.06 -9.61 3.49
N GLU A 108 18.16 -9.04 2.99
CA GLU A 108 18.39 -7.60 2.99
C GLU A 108 17.51 -6.86 1.97
N TYR A 109 17.09 -7.52 0.89
CA TYR A 109 16.15 -6.93 -0.06
C TYR A 109 14.80 -6.67 0.59
N LEU A 110 14.24 -7.64 1.33
CA LEU A 110 12.93 -7.48 1.98
C LEU A 110 12.89 -6.30 2.95
N ARG A 111 14.02 -5.93 3.56
CA ARG A 111 14.14 -4.77 4.46
C ARG A 111 14.02 -3.44 3.72
N HIS A 112 14.38 -3.42 2.44
CA HIS A 112 14.45 -2.22 1.60
C HIS A 112 13.49 -2.26 0.39
N ALA A 113 12.71 -3.33 0.26
CA ALA A 113 11.81 -3.55 -0.86
C ALA A 113 10.70 -2.49 -0.93
N LEU A 114 10.36 -1.83 0.18
CA LEU A 114 9.39 -0.75 0.20
C LEU A 114 10.03 0.63 0.40
N ILE A 115 9.61 1.56 -0.44
CA ILE A 115 9.90 2.98 -0.31
C ILE A 115 8.60 3.68 0.03
N PHE A 116 8.59 4.44 1.13
CA PHE A 116 7.44 5.23 1.52
C PHE A 116 7.47 6.57 0.82
N THR A 117 6.32 7.00 0.33
CA THR A 117 6.16 8.28 -0.37
C THR A 117 5.03 9.06 0.24
N ALA A 118 5.03 10.37 0.03
CA ALA A 118 3.97 11.24 0.46
C ALA A 118 3.60 12.18 -0.66
N LYS A 119 2.33 12.15 -1.06
CA LYS A 119 1.80 12.97 -2.14
C LYS A 119 0.99 14.13 -1.58
N CYS A 120 1.27 15.35 -2.03
CA CYS A 120 0.54 16.53 -1.60
C CYS A 120 -0.86 16.56 -2.22
N MET A 121 -1.88 16.79 -1.39
CA MET A 121 -3.27 16.90 -1.84
C MET A 121 -3.60 18.20 -2.59
N GLU A 122 -2.68 19.18 -2.60
CA GLU A 122 -2.92 20.49 -3.23
C GLU A 122 -2.13 20.74 -4.51
N CYS A 123 -0.87 20.30 -4.57
CA CYS A 123 0.02 20.56 -5.71
C CYS A 123 0.47 19.27 -6.42
N ASP A 124 -0.05 18.11 -5.99
CA ASP A 124 0.24 16.79 -6.54
C ASP A 124 1.71 16.33 -6.44
N GLU A 125 2.58 17.16 -5.86
CA GLU A 125 3.99 16.87 -5.64
C GLU A 125 4.15 15.63 -4.74
N GLU A 126 4.98 14.69 -5.17
CA GLU A 126 5.27 13.48 -4.44
C GLU A 126 6.74 13.44 -4.04
N ILE A 127 6.98 13.10 -2.77
CA ILE A 127 8.33 13.00 -2.22
C ILE A 127 8.53 11.64 -1.54
N ILE A 128 9.77 11.17 -1.52
CA ILE A 128 10.17 10.02 -0.70
C ILE A 128 10.26 10.47 0.76
N VAL A 129 9.75 9.65 1.68
CA VAL A 129 9.70 9.96 3.11
C VAL A 129 10.27 8.82 3.93
N ALA A 130 10.96 9.16 5.01
CA ALA A 130 11.41 8.14 5.95
C ALA A 130 10.22 7.60 6.75
N LYS A 131 10.38 6.36 7.22
CA LYS A 131 9.39 5.69 8.07
C LYS A 131 9.11 6.53 9.32
N ARG A 132 7.83 6.62 9.72
CA ARG A 132 7.34 7.41 10.87
C ARG A 132 7.55 8.93 10.81
N GLN A 133 8.00 9.50 9.70
CA GLN A 133 8.02 10.96 9.57
C GLN A 133 6.64 11.50 9.18
N LYS A 134 6.10 12.41 9.98
CA LYS A 134 4.99 13.25 9.55
C LYS A 134 5.50 14.19 8.47
N THR A 135 4.84 14.24 7.33
CA THR A 135 5.23 15.13 6.25
C THR A 135 4.13 16.13 5.94
N TYR A 136 4.58 17.33 5.59
CA TYR A 136 3.77 18.37 5.00
C TYR A 136 4.43 18.75 3.68
N CYS A 137 3.66 19.29 2.74
CA CYS A 137 4.24 19.67 1.46
C CYS A 137 5.18 20.88 1.62
N VAL A 138 6.49 20.64 1.50
CA VAL A 138 7.53 21.67 1.59
C VAL A 138 7.37 22.73 0.50
N LYS A 139 6.95 22.32 -0.71
CA LYS A 139 6.69 23.23 -1.84
C LYS A 139 5.54 24.19 -1.55
N CYS A 140 4.38 23.68 -1.10
CA CYS A 140 3.26 24.53 -0.68
C CYS A 140 3.65 25.44 0.49
N PHE A 141 4.46 24.96 1.43
CA PHE A 141 4.92 25.79 2.54
C PHE A 141 5.83 26.93 2.06
N ARG A 142 6.79 26.65 1.17
CA ARG A 142 7.72 27.65 0.64
C ARG A 142 7.04 28.67 -0.29
N GLU A 143 6.19 28.20 -1.20
CA GLU A 143 5.61 29.05 -2.25
C GLU A 143 4.33 29.75 -1.81
N LYS A 144 3.46 29.03 -1.07
CA LYS A 144 2.11 29.50 -0.71
C LYS A 144 1.96 29.84 0.78
N ARG A 145 3.01 29.65 1.59
CA ARG A 145 3.01 29.82 3.06
C ARG A 145 1.89 29.02 3.75
N LYS A 146 1.57 27.85 3.22
CA LYS A 146 0.53 26.95 3.73
C LYS A 146 1.09 25.56 3.98
N LEU A 147 0.68 24.94 5.09
CA LEU A 147 0.92 23.53 5.35
C LEU A 147 -0.03 22.68 4.50
N GLY A 148 0.40 22.32 3.29
CA GLY A 148 -0.34 21.38 2.45
C GLY A 148 -0.31 19.99 3.09
N MET A 149 -1.48 19.40 3.32
CA MET A 149 -1.58 18.01 3.79
C MET A 149 -1.04 17.05 2.73
N THR A 150 -0.40 16.00 3.18
CA THR A 150 0.07 14.90 2.33
C THR A 150 -0.64 13.62 2.70
N VAL A 151 -0.77 12.73 1.72
CA VAL A 151 -1.25 11.36 1.89
C VAL A 151 -0.07 10.43 1.67
N CYS A 152 0.18 9.54 2.63
CA CYS A 152 1.21 8.54 2.53
C CYS A 152 0.81 7.45 1.53
N SER A 153 1.77 7.03 0.72
CA SER A 153 1.70 5.85 -0.15
C SER A 153 3.02 5.07 -0.04
N CYS A 154 3.17 4.02 -0.84
CA CYS A 154 4.42 3.30 -0.95
C CYS A 154 4.66 2.78 -2.37
N ARG A 155 5.92 2.51 -2.67
CA ARG A 155 6.38 1.85 -3.89
C ARG A 155 7.12 0.58 -3.51
N ILE A 156 6.96 -0.46 -4.32
CA ILE A 156 7.81 -1.65 -4.24
C ILE A 156 8.98 -1.48 -5.22
N THR A 157 10.19 -1.76 -4.74
CA THR A 157 11.43 -1.63 -5.51
C THR A 157 11.76 -2.95 -6.15
N ILE A 158 11.70 -3.04 -7.47
CA ILE A 158 12.01 -4.26 -8.22
C ILE A 158 13.40 -4.12 -8.88
N PRO A 159 14.34 -5.01 -8.56
CA PRO A 159 15.66 -5.01 -9.18
C PRO A 159 15.59 -5.61 -10.58
N ILE A 160 16.00 -4.87 -11.60
CA ILE A 160 16.14 -5.34 -12.98
C ILE A 160 17.62 -5.43 -13.32
N ALA A 161 18.08 -6.65 -13.62
CA ALA A 161 19.43 -6.87 -14.12
C ALA A 161 19.46 -6.57 -15.63
N TYR A 162 20.46 -5.84 -16.08
CA TYR A 162 20.65 -5.50 -17.49
C TYR A 162 22.15 -5.40 -17.83
N ARG A 163 22.50 -5.36 -19.12
CA ARG A 163 23.87 -5.14 -19.57
C ARG A 163 24.02 -3.75 -20.18
N ARG A 164 25.01 -3.00 -19.72
CA ARG A 164 25.39 -1.74 -20.37
C ARG A 164 25.93 -2.02 -21.77
N ARG A 165 25.96 -0.99 -22.64
CA ARG A 165 26.49 -1.11 -24.03
C ARG A 165 27.94 -1.59 -24.11
N ASN A 166 28.75 -1.33 -23.08
CA ASN A 166 30.12 -1.82 -22.98
C ASN A 166 30.23 -3.29 -22.49
N GLY A 167 29.10 -3.98 -22.30
CA GLY A 167 29.01 -5.37 -21.84
C GLY A 167 29.06 -5.56 -20.33
N THR A 168 29.27 -4.50 -19.53
CA THR A 168 29.34 -4.63 -18.07
C THR A 168 27.95 -4.88 -17.48
N PRO A 169 27.81 -5.82 -16.53
CA PRO A 169 26.55 -6.03 -15.83
C PRO A 169 26.19 -4.78 -15.00
N ALA A 170 24.91 -4.44 -14.99
CA ALA A 170 24.37 -3.35 -14.21
C ALA A 170 22.98 -3.72 -13.68
N GLN A 171 22.50 -2.90 -12.74
CA GLN A 171 21.21 -3.06 -12.10
C GLN A 171 20.45 -1.75 -12.16
N LEU A 172 19.18 -1.83 -12.50
CA LEU A 172 18.21 -0.75 -12.43
C LEU A 172 17.21 -1.09 -11.33
N LEU A 173 16.92 -0.14 -10.44
CA LEU A 173 15.85 -0.30 -9.46
C LEU A 173 14.59 0.37 -10.01
N LEU A 174 13.55 -0.41 -10.23
CA LEU A 174 12.25 0.09 -10.67
C LEU A 174 11.31 0.21 -9.47
N GLU A 175 10.90 1.43 -9.14
CA GLU A 175 9.96 1.67 -8.05
C GLU A 175 8.52 1.69 -8.59
N ILE A 176 7.76 0.63 -8.31
CA ILE A 176 6.39 0.46 -8.81
C ILE A 176 5.39 1.02 -7.79
N PRO A 177 4.56 2.02 -8.17
CA PRO A 177 3.55 2.60 -7.28
C PRO A 177 2.49 1.61 -6.82
N ARG A 178 2.06 1.77 -5.57
CA ARG A 178 0.89 1.09 -4.95
C ARG A 178 -0.28 0.86 -5.85
N GLU A 179 -0.71 1.89 -6.54
CA GLU A 179 -1.90 1.86 -7.38
C GLU A 179 -1.79 0.80 -8.49
N ILE A 180 -0.56 0.52 -8.96
CA ILE A 180 -0.31 -0.48 -9.98
C ILE A 180 -0.40 -1.91 -9.41
N TRP A 181 0.29 -2.23 -8.31
CA TRP A 181 0.20 -3.59 -7.74
C TRP A 181 -1.14 -3.86 -7.06
N ALA A 182 -1.77 -2.87 -6.43
CA ALA A 182 -3.12 -2.99 -5.90
C ALA A 182 -4.14 -3.31 -7.02
N SER A 183 -3.96 -2.77 -8.22
CA SER A 183 -4.83 -3.06 -9.37
C SER A 183 -4.74 -4.51 -9.87
N LEU A 184 -3.64 -5.20 -9.54
CA LEU A 184 -3.45 -6.62 -9.86
C LEU A 184 -4.07 -7.54 -8.79
N SER A 185 -4.29 -7.01 -7.58
CA SER A 185 -4.83 -7.79 -6.48
C SER A 185 -6.35 -7.91 -6.56
N SER A 186 -6.87 -9.10 -6.24
CA SER A 186 -8.30 -9.34 -6.03
C SER A 186 -8.83 -8.78 -4.71
N ASN A 187 -7.95 -8.26 -3.84
CA ASN A 187 -8.29 -7.80 -2.49
C ASN A 187 -7.79 -6.37 -2.22
N SER A 188 -8.62 -5.39 -2.58
CA SER A 188 -8.33 -3.96 -2.47
C SER A 188 -8.10 -3.45 -1.04
N GLY A 189 -8.54 -4.20 -0.02
CA GLY A 189 -8.43 -3.79 1.39
C GLY A 189 -7.00 -3.80 1.94
N PHE A 190 -6.13 -4.69 1.44
CA PHE A 190 -4.74 -4.80 1.93
C PHE A 190 -3.87 -3.64 1.48
N PHE A 191 -4.19 -3.00 0.35
CA PHE A 191 -3.43 -1.89 -0.22
C PHE A 191 -4.12 -0.54 0.01
N SER A 192 -5.09 -0.48 0.92
CA SER A 192 -5.75 0.77 1.27
C SER A 192 -4.76 1.78 1.85
N THR A 193 -5.07 3.07 1.70
CA THR A 193 -4.25 4.17 2.24
C THR A 193 -4.09 4.05 3.77
N GLU A 194 -5.11 3.52 4.45
CA GLU A 194 -5.07 3.25 5.88
C GLU A 194 -4.03 2.19 6.22
N ARG A 195 -4.04 1.03 5.54
CA ARG A 195 -3.05 -0.05 5.75
C ARG A 195 -1.63 0.39 5.45
N VAL A 196 -1.42 1.20 4.41
CA VAL A 196 -0.10 1.77 4.12
C VAL A 196 0.36 2.72 5.23
N THR A 197 -0.57 3.50 5.79
CA THR A 197 -0.28 4.38 6.92
C THR A 197 0.04 3.60 8.19
N GLU A 198 -0.67 2.50 8.45
CA GLU A 198 -0.36 1.57 9.55
C GLU A 198 1.04 0.96 9.39
N LEU A 199 1.35 0.44 8.20
CA LEU A 199 2.65 -0.16 7.88
C LEU A 199 3.80 0.87 8.01
N HIS A 200 3.56 2.12 7.58
CA HIS A 200 4.49 3.24 7.76
C HIS A 200 4.75 3.55 9.23
N ARG A 201 3.77 3.36 10.11
CA ARG A 201 3.87 3.62 11.55
C ARG A 201 4.33 2.42 12.37
N GLU A 202 4.28 1.19 11.81
CA GLU A 202 4.58 -0.04 12.54
C GLU A 202 5.97 0.01 13.20
N GLU A 203 5.99 -0.29 14.49
CA GLU A 203 7.19 -0.13 15.30
C GLU A 203 8.06 -1.39 15.35
N ASN A 204 7.38 -2.53 15.38
CA ASN A 204 8.00 -3.83 15.50
C ASN A 204 8.43 -4.32 14.11
N ILE A 205 9.74 -4.52 13.92
CA ILE A 205 10.29 -4.98 12.63
C ILE A 205 9.74 -6.35 12.20
N GLY A 206 9.49 -7.26 13.15
CA GLY A 206 8.92 -8.57 12.86
C GLY A 206 7.49 -8.45 12.34
N LYS A 207 6.65 -7.64 12.99
CA LYS A 207 5.29 -7.34 12.52
C LYS A 207 5.30 -6.65 11.16
N PHE A 208 6.20 -5.70 10.95
CA PHE A 208 6.38 -5.02 9.68
C PHE A 208 6.70 -6.01 8.54
N ILE A 209 7.67 -6.91 8.74
CA ILE A 209 8.04 -7.92 7.75
C ILE A 209 6.86 -8.86 7.47
N ILE A 210 6.12 -9.29 8.49
CA ILE A 210 4.94 -10.14 8.31
C ILE A 210 3.86 -9.43 7.49
N GLN A 211 3.56 -8.17 7.82
CA GLN A 211 2.56 -7.37 7.09
C GLN A 211 2.99 -7.15 5.63
N LEU A 212 4.26 -6.82 5.40
CA LEU A 212 4.84 -6.68 4.06
C LEU A 212 4.74 -7.98 3.26
N ASN A 213 5.16 -9.10 3.84
CA ASN A 213 5.10 -10.40 3.17
C ASN A 213 3.66 -10.80 2.81
N ASN A 214 2.70 -10.51 3.70
CA ASN A 214 1.29 -10.74 3.39
C ASN A 214 0.85 -9.88 2.20
N MET A 215 1.19 -8.59 2.19
CA MET A 215 0.87 -7.70 1.07
C MET A 215 1.50 -8.17 -0.26
N ILE A 216 2.75 -8.62 -0.26
CA ILE A 216 3.42 -9.15 -1.47
C ILE A 216 2.71 -10.42 -1.95
N ARG A 217 2.44 -11.38 -1.06
CA ARG A 217 1.76 -12.64 -1.42
C ARG A 217 0.38 -12.41 -2.02
N PHE A 218 -0.38 -11.43 -1.55
CA PHE A 218 -1.69 -11.10 -2.11
C PHE A 218 -1.63 -10.39 -3.47
N ALA A 219 -0.47 -9.87 -3.87
CA ALA A 219 -0.26 -9.32 -5.21
C ALA A 219 0.20 -10.37 -6.25
N GLU A 220 0.61 -11.57 -5.79
CA GLU A 220 1.05 -12.68 -6.66
C GLU A 220 -0.08 -13.62 -7.10
N VAL A 221 -1.31 -13.45 -6.58
CA VAL A 221 -2.48 -14.32 -6.85
C VAL A 221 -3.25 -13.86 -8.09
#